data_AF-A0A316AG65-F1
#
_entry.id   AF-A0A316AG65-F1
#
_cell.length_a   1.000
_cell.length_b   1.000
_cell.length_c   1.000
_cell.angle_alpha   90.00
_cell.angle_beta   90.00
_cell.angle_gamma   90.00
#
_symmetry.space_group_name_H-M   'P 1'
#
loop_
_entity.id
_entity.type
_entity.pdbx_description
1 polymer ?
#
loop_
_entity_poly.entity_id
_entity_poly.type
_entity_poly.pdbx_seq_one_letter_code
_entity_poly.pdbx_strand_id
1 'polypeptide(L)'
;MSETSTTVTTTTTASASPVRVRIAPSPTGVPHVGFLRTALFNWAYARHTGGTFVLRIEDTDLARHSEESYHQMVEALRWLGLEWDEGVEVGGPHEPYRQSQRSALYADVLAELVEGGYVYESFSSPEEAAERRRAAGEDPQRGYDNADRDTTEEQKAAFRAAGREPVWRLRMPDGDHSFHDLVRGEVRFPAGSVPDYVVARADGTPLYTLVNPVDDALMGITHVLRGEDLLSSTPRQLALFDALKAIGTAHVTPLYGHMPYVMGEGNRKLSKRDPESNLFVHRERGFLPEGLLNYLALLGWSIGPHRDVFTPAEMVEAFDIADVVASPSRFDLKKAEAINAAHMRLLTPEAFRDRVLARLQDDGVLPAEPTERQVAVLAAAAPLVQERMVLLGEAAGMLGFLFVDDDALVVEEDARGSLRPEAADVLDASVRALEALEDDAWAAASLEAALREALVDGLGVKPKFAFAPLRVAVTGRRVSPPLFESMELLGRDSALARLASLRASLG
;
A
#
# COMPACT_ATOMS: atom_id res chain seq x y z
N MET A 1 -4.82 46.77 28.42
CA MET A 1 -3.50 46.81 27.73
C MET A 1 -3.53 45.65 26.76
N SER A 2 -3.49 45.95 25.46
CA SER A 2 -3.55 44.93 24.40
C SER A 2 -2.19 44.24 24.35
N GLU A 3 -2.05 43.10 25.02
CA GLU A 3 -0.90 42.22 24.81
C GLU A 3 -0.89 41.82 23.34
N THR A 4 0.11 42.33 22.63
CA THR A 4 0.42 41.92 21.28
C THR A 4 0.91 40.48 21.40
N SER A 5 0.01 39.51 21.19
CA SER A 5 0.42 38.11 21.06
C SER A 5 1.35 38.00 19.86
N THR A 6 2.64 37.88 20.13
CA THR A 6 3.68 37.69 19.12
C THR A 6 3.41 36.34 18.47
N THR A 7 2.89 36.34 17.25
CA THR A 7 2.72 35.11 16.48
C THR A 7 4.07 34.73 15.90
N VAL A 8 4.60 33.57 16.29
CA VAL A 8 5.82 33.03 15.67
C VAL A 8 5.38 32.28 14.41
N THR A 9 5.40 32.98 13.28
CA THR A 9 5.19 32.36 11.97
C THR A 9 6.52 31.77 11.51
N THR A 10 6.71 30.47 11.70
CA THR A 10 7.86 29.77 11.12
C THR A 10 7.63 29.67 9.62
N THR A 11 8.39 30.44 8.84
CA THR A 11 8.25 30.48 7.38
C THR A 11 9.06 29.33 6.79
N THR A 12 8.40 28.44 6.06
CA THR A 12 9.06 27.38 5.27
C THR A 12 9.86 28.01 4.13
N THR A 13 11.08 27.53 3.88
CA THR A 13 12.02 28.18 2.93
C THR A 13 12.32 27.34 1.69
N ALA A 14 11.65 26.20 1.54
CA ALA A 14 12.01 25.16 0.59
C ALA A 14 11.65 25.43 -0.89
N SER A 15 10.85 26.46 -1.19
CA SER A 15 10.24 26.66 -2.52
C SER A 15 11.23 26.88 -3.68
N ALA A 16 12.51 27.18 -3.40
CA ALA A 16 13.55 27.42 -4.41
C ALA A 16 14.57 26.26 -4.57
N SER A 17 14.47 25.21 -3.76
CA SER A 17 15.40 24.06 -3.80
C SER A 17 14.84 22.91 -4.65
N PRO A 18 15.70 22.09 -5.29
CA PRO A 18 15.24 20.85 -5.94
C PRO A 18 14.40 20.00 -4.97
N VAL A 19 13.29 19.43 -5.46
CA VAL A 19 12.39 18.66 -4.61
C VAL A 19 13.10 17.42 -4.08
N ARG A 20 13.02 17.21 -2.77
CA ARG A 20 13.53 16.04 -2.07
C ARG A 20 12.48 15.64 -1.05
N VAL A 21 11.95 14.44 -1.23
CA VAL A 21 10.91 13.84 -0.40
C VAL A 21 11.43 12.55 0.17
N ARG A 22 10.79 12.06 1.23
CA ARG A 22 11.15 10.76 1.81
C ARG A 22 9.94 9.94 2.20
N ILE A 23 10.10 8.63 2.10
CA ILE A 23 9.33 7.71 2.92
C ILE A 23 10.23 7.19 4.05
N ALA A 24 9.72 7.27 5.28
CA ALA A 24 10.49 6.99 6.49
C ALA A 24 9.75 5.99 7.41
N PRO A 25 9.61 4.71 7.02
CA PRO A 25 8.86 3.76 7.84
C PRO A 25 9.67 3.17 8.99
N SER A 26 8.97 2.84 10.08
CA SER A 26 9.50 1.97 11.14
C SER A 26 9.13 0.50 10.85
N PRO A 27 10.09 -0.43 10.78
CA PRO A 27 9.89 -1.85 10.47
C PRO A 27 9.26 -2.62 11.64
N THR A 28 8.00 -2.34 11.92
CA THR A 28 7.25 -2.83 13.10
C THR A 28 6.03 -3.69 12.73
N GLY A 29 5.87 -4.02 11.46
CA GLY A 29 4.82 -4.89 10.96
C GLY A 29 4.66 -4.80 9.45
N VAL A 30 3.59 -5.42 8.95
CA VAL A 30 3.31 -5.52 7.52
C VAL A 30 3.03 -4.15 6.86
N PRO A 31 3.43 -3.96 5.60
CA PRO A 31 3.14 -2.75 4.83
C PRO A 31 1.64 -2.55 4.66
N HIS A 32 1.11 -1.50 5.30
CA HIS A 32 -0.32 -1.20 5.23
C HIS A 32 -0.67 -0.17 4.14
N VAL A 33 -1.90 -0.17 3.64
CA VAL A 33 -2.35 0.71 2.53
C VAL A 33 -2.09 2.21 2.76
N GLY A 34 -2.25 2.70 3.99
CA GLY A 34 -1.93 4.09 4.32
C GLY A 34 -0.43 4.45 4.13
N PHE A 35 0.48 3.51 4.43
CA PHE A 35 1.91 3.66 4.18
C PHE A 35 2.17 3.64 2.68
N LEU A 36 1.58 2.69 1.95
CA LEU A 36 1.75 2.57 0.50
C LEU A 36 1.26 3.80 -0.25
N ARG A 37 0.09 4.34 0.13
CA ARG A 37 -0.40 5.60 -0.42
C ARG A 37 0.58 6.74 -0.16
N THR A 38 1.12 6.83 1.05
CA THR A 38 2.10 7.87 1.39
C THR A 38 3.37 7.70 0.56
N ALA A 39 3.87 6.47 0.39
CA ALA A 39 5.01 6.17 -0.47
C ALA A 39 4.73 6.56 -1.93
N LEU A 40 3.55 6.19 -2.46
CA LEU A 40 3.10 6.54 -3.80
C LEU A 40 3.04 8.06 -4.02
N PHE A 41 2.49 8.82 -3.09
CA PHE A 41 2.40 10.29 -3.25
C PHE A 41 3.78 10.96 -3.19
N ASN A 42 4.67 10.51 -2.31
CA ASN A 42 6.05 10.99 -2.30
C ASN A 42 6.75 10.63 -3.62
N TRP A 43 6.65 9.38 -4.06
CA TRP A 43 7.26 8.92 -5.31
C TRP A 43 6.73 9.68 -6.52
N ALA A 44 5.40 9.83 -6.65
CA ALA A 44 4.78 10.53 -7.75
C ALA A 44 5.18 12.01 -7.78
N TYR A 45 5.21 12.68 -6.62
CA TYR A 45 5.65 14.08 -6.53
C TYR A 45 7.13 14.26 -6.89
N ALA A 46 8.01 13.36 -6.44
CA ALA A 46 9.41 13.36 -6.83
C ALA A 46 9.57 13.21 -8.34
N ARG A 47 8.89 12.22 -8.93
CA ARG A 47 8.97 11.96 -10.37
C ARG A 47 8.37 13.10 -11.19
N HIS A 48 7.24 13.67 -10.77
CA HIS A 48 6.58 14.80 -11.44
C HIS A 48 7.50 16.03 -11.51
N THR A 49 8.20 16.32 -10.41
CA THR A 49 9.04 17.52 -10.27
C THR A 49 10.50 17.31 -10.69
N GLY A 50 10.88 16.10 -11.11
CA GLY A 50 12.28 15.73 -11.36
C GLY A 50 13.14 15.75 -10.09
N GLY A 51 12.52 15.59 -8.91
CA GLY A 51 13.16 15.56 -7.61
C GLY A 51 13.66 14.17 -7.18
N THR A 52 14.09 14.06 -5.92
CA THR A 52 14.64 12.85 -5.31
C THR A 52 13.65 12.20 -4.34
N PHE A 53 13.44 10.89 -4.47
CA PHE A 53 12.69 10.06 -3.54
C PHE A 53 13.62 9.23 -2.66
N VAL A 54 13.62 9.51 -1.35
CA VAL A 54 14.49 8.88 -0.35
C VAL A 54 13.75 7.80 0.45
N LEU A 55 14.34 6.60 0.60
CA LEU A 55 13.90 5.57 1.54
C LEU A 55 14.81 5.51 2.78
N ARG A 56 14.33 6.01 3.91
CA ARG A 56 15.03 5.96 5.21
C ARG A 56 14.33 5.02 6.17
N ILE A 57 15.06 4.13 6.85
CA ILE A 57 14.47 3.20 7.82
C ILE A 57 14.59 3.78 9.24
N GLU A 58 13.45 3.93 9.91
CA GLU A 58 13.36 4.46 11.28
C GLU A 58 13.31 3.31 12.30
N ASP A 59 14.48 2.69 12.53
CA ASP A 59 14.68 1.49 13.34
C ASP A 59 15.29 1.76 14.74
N THR A 60 14.98 2.92 15.33
CA THR A 60 15.49 3.30 16.66
C THR A 60 14.81 2.57 17.83
N ASP A 61 13.63 1.98 17.63
CA ASP A 61 12.95 1.16 18.64
C ASP A 61 13.30 -0.33 18.44
N LEU A 62 14.45 -0.74 19.00
CA LEU A 62 14.96 -2.10 18.90
C LEU A 62 14.00 -3.18 19.44
N ALA A 63 13.08 -2.82 20.35
CA ALA A 63 12.15 -3.77 20.93
C ALA A 63 10.98 -4.13 20.00
N ARG A 64 10.66 -3.26 19.03
CA ARG A 64 9.56 -3.45 18.08
C ARG A 64 10.03 -3.70 16.65
N HIS A 65 11.29 -3.41 16.37
CA HIS A 65 11.93 -3.62 15.09
C HIS A 65 12.03 -5.13 14.74
N SER A 66 11.80 -5.48 13.47
CA SER A 66 12.18 -6.78 12.92
C SER A 66 12.74 -6.64 11.50
N GLU A 67 13.80 -7.41 11.20
CA GLU A 67 14.36 -7.50 9.84
C GLU A 67 13.34 -8.06 8.84
N GLU A 68 12.44 -8.95 9.29
CA GLU A 68 11.34 -9.46 8.46
C GLU A 68 10.43 -8.32 7.98
N SER A 69 10.02 -7.42 8.88
CA SER A 69 9.21 -6.24 8.49
C SER A 69 9.97 -5.31 7.55
N TYR A 70 11.29 -5.16 7.74
CA TYR A 70 12.15 -4.41 6.82
C TYR A 70 12.11 -5.00 5.41
N HIS A 71 12.35 -6.31 5.26
CA HIS A 71 12.34 -6.99 3.96
C HIS A 71 10.96 -6.91 3.29
N GLN A 72 9.89 -7.11 4.07
CA GLN A 72 8.52 -6.98 3.58
C GLN A 72 8.23 -5.57 3.03
N MET A 73 8.72 -4.51 3.68
CA MET A 73 8.53 -3.14 3.16
C MET A 73 9.30 -2.89 1.86
N VAL A 74 10.55 -3.35 1.78
CA VAL A 74 11.37 -3.27 0.57
C VAL A 74 10.71 -4.03 -0.59
N GLU A 75 10.25 -5.25 -0.33
CA GLU A 75 9.53 -6.08 -1.30
C GLU A 75 8.24 -5.40 -1.77
N ALA A 76 7.47 -4.82 -0.84
CA ALA A 76 6.24 -4.10 -1.16
C ALA A 76 6.46 -2.92 -2.12
N LEU A 77 7.47 -2.10 -1.85
CA LEU A 77 7.81 -0.96 -2.71
C LEU A 77 8.30 -1.43 -4.08
N ARG A 78 9.14 -2.46 -4.14
CA ARG A 78 9.62 -3.06 -5.41
C ARG A 78 8.49 -3.66 -6.23
N TRP A 79 7.58 -4.41 -5.61
CA TRP A 79 6.45 -5.02 -6.30
C TRP A 79 5.53 -3.97 -6.91
N LEU A 80 5.36 -2.83 -6.23
CA LEU A 80 4.64 -1.67 -6.76
C LEU A 80 5.45 -0.85 -7.78
N GLY A 81 6.73 -1.14 -8.01
CA GLY A 81 7.59 -0.34 -8.90
C GLY A 81 7.93 1.05 -8.36
N LEU A 82 7.82 1.26 -7.05
CA LEU A 82 8.15 2.53 -6.38
C LEU A 82 9.64 2.58 -6.05
N GLU A 83 10.48 2.67 -7.08
CA GLU A 83 11.94 2.75 -6.92
C GLU A 83 12.35 4.05 -6.23
N TRP A 84 13.31 3.97 -5.31
CA TRP A 84 13.90 5.11 -4.61
C TRP A 84 15.29 5.44 -5.14
N ASP A 85 15.60 6.73 -5.16
CA ASP A 85 16.85 7.27 -5.73
C ASP A 85 17.99 7.24 -4.71
N GLU A 86 17.64 7.35 -3.44
CA GLU A 86 18.53 7.30 -2.29
C GLU A 86 17.90 6.42 -1.21
N GLY A 87 18.69 5.61 -0.53
CA GLY A 87 18.16 4.81 0.56
C GLY A 87 18.96 3.56 0.86
N VAL A 88 18.38 2.73 1.71
CA VAL A 88 18.86 1.35 1.90
C VAL A 88 18.98 0.63 0.56
N GLU A 89 19.96 -0.27 0.47
CA GLU A 89 20.28 -1.11 -0.71
C GLU A 89 20.87 -0.36 -1.93
N VAL A 90 20.37 0.83 -2.26
CA VAL A 90 20.86 1.62 -3.41
C VAL A 90 21.95 2.64 -3.04
N GLY A 91 22.03 3.00 -1.76
CA GLY A 91 22.98 3.97 -1.22
C GLY A 91 22.62 5.41 -1.53
N GLY A 92 23.61 6.30 -1.50
CA GLY A 92 23.44 7.72 -1.79
C GLY A 92 24.39 8.62 -1.00
N PRO A 93 24.36 9.95 -1.24
CA PRO A 93 25.29 10.89 -0.62
C PRO A 93 25.08 11.09 0.89
N HIS A 94 23.95 10.64 1.44
CA HIS A 94 23.58 10.86 2.86
C HIS A 94 23.61 9.57 3.70
N GLU A 95 24.32 8.56 3.24
CA GLU A 95 24.49 7.30 3.97
C GLU A 95 24.98 7.49 5.42
N PRO A 96 24.62 6.58 6.34
CA PRO A 96 23.73 5.43 6.14
C PRO A 96 22.24 5.81 6.22
N TYR A 97 21.36 5.05 5.56
CA TYR A 97 19.91 5.30 5.54
C TYR A 97 19.10 4.50 6.59
N ARG A 98 19.77 3.85 7.54
CA ARG A 98 19.14 3.27 8.74
C ARG A 98 19.48 4.11 9.96
N GLN A 99 18.48 4.54 10.73
CA GLN A 99 18.71 5.39 11.91
C GLN A 99 19.53 4.68 12.99
N SER A 100 19.40 3.36 13.12
CA SER A 100 20.22 2.53 14.00
C SER A 100 21.73 2.62 13.73
N GLN A 101 22.12 3.06 12.54
CA GLN A 101 23.52 3.20 12.11
C GLN A 101 24.03 4.65 12.23
N ARG A 102 23.22 5.58 12.75
CA ARG A 102 23.49 7.03 12.77
C ARG A 102 23.68 7.60 14.18
N SER A 103 23.83 6.75 15.20
CA SER A 103 23.90 7.17 16.61
C SER A 103 24.98 8.20 16.91
N ALA A 104 26.18 8.07 16.32
CA ALA A 104 27.27 9.03 16.51
C ALA A 104 26.88 10.43 16.00
N LEU A 105 26.27 10.50 14.83
CA LEU A 105 25.81 11.74 14.22
C LEU A 105 24.72 12.43 15.06
N TYR A 106 23.81 11.66 15.66
CA TYR A 106 22.81 12.22 16.56
C TYR A 106 23.43 12.74 17.86
N ALA A 107 24.46 12.07 18.37
CA ALA A 107 25.18 12.52 19.56
C ALA A 107 25.91 13.85 19.30
N ASP A 108 26.56 13.99 18.14
CA ASP A 108 27.24 15.23 17.74
C ASP A 108 26.26 16.39 17.63
N VAL A 109 25.14 16.20 16.91
CA VAL A 109 24.10 17.23 16.79
C VAL A 109 23.46 17.58 18.13
N LEU A 110 23.23 16.59 19.01
CA LEU A 110 22.72 16.85 20.35
C LEU A 110 23.71 17.71 21.16
N ALA A 111 25.01 17.44 21.08
CA ALA A 111 26.03 18.22 21.75
C ALA A 111 26.04 19.69 21.27
N GLU A 112 25.97 19.91 19.95
CA GLU A 112 25.89 21.26 19.37
C GLU A 112 24.61 22.00 19.80
N LEU A 113 23.46 21.32 19.86
CA LEU A 113 22.21 21.90 20.34
C LEU A 113 22.25 22.27 21.82
N VAL A 114 22.97 21.48 22.64
CA VAL A 114 23.18 21.78 24.06
C VAL A 114 24.14 22.97 24.22
N GLU A 115 25.25 22.99 23.48
CA GLU A 115 26.20 24.10 23.50
C GLU A 115 25.54 25.42 23.04
N GLY A 116 24.66 25.35 22.03
CA GLY A 116 23.87 26.47 21.55
C GLY A 116 22.73 26.92 22.48
N GLY A 117 22.47 26.19 23.58
CA GLY A 117 21.41 26.51 24.54
C GLY A 117 19.98 26.22 24.05
N TYR A 118 19.84 25.48 22.96
CA TYR A 118 18.53 25.06 22.41
C TYR A 118 17.97 23.83 23.13
N VAL A 119 18.87 22.98 23.64
CA VAL A 119 18.54 21.79 24.42
C VAL A 119 19.12 21.92 25.83
N TYR A 120 18.36 21.51 26.84
CA TYR A 120 18.77 21.61 28.24
C TYR A 120 18.42 20.36 29.04
N GLU A 121 19.08 20.19 30.18
CA GLU A 121 18.84 19.09 31.12
C GLU A 121 17.57 19.33 31.93
N SER A 122 16.66 18.36 31.92
CA SER A 122 15.43 18.37 32.70
C SER A 122 15.45 17.23 33.71
N PHE A 123 15.41 17.59 34.98
CA PHE A 123 15.42 16.62 36.07
C PHE A 123 14.00 16.23 36.49
N SER A 124 13.00 17.10 36.24
CA SER A 124 11.62 16.93 36.72
C SER A 124 10.97 15.61 36.30
N SER A 125 10.30 14.95 37.24
CA SER A 125 9.47 13.78 36.97
C SER A 125 8.07 14.19 36.46
N PRO A 126 7.34 13.29 35.77
CA PRO A 126 5.94 13.51 35.41
C PRO A 126 5.05 13.83 36.61
N GLU A 127 5.29 13.19 37.76
CA GLU A 127 4.53 13.39 38.99
C GLU A 127 4.77 14.78 39.57
N GLU A 128 6.02 15.23 39.65
CA GLU A 128 6.36 16.57 40.14
C GLU A 128 5.75 17.67 39.24
N ALA A 129 5.77 17.48 37.92
CA ALA A 129 5.12 18.40 36.98
C ALA A 129 3.59 18.44 37.19
N ALA A 130 2.96 17.28 37.37
CA ALA A 130 1.53 17.20 37.65
C ALA A 130 1.15 17.85 39.00
N GLU A 131 2.00 17.71 40.03
CA GLU A 131 1.83 18.37 41.32
C GLU A 131 1.94 19.90 41.21
N ARG A 132 2.95 20.41 40.51
CA ARG A 132 3.11 21.86 40.27
C ARG A 132 1.93 22.44 39.51
N ARG A 133 1.45 21.76 38.47
CA ARG A 133 0.24 22.17 37.73
C ARG A 133 -0.99 22.20 38.62
N ARG A 134 -1.20 21.15 39.42
CA ARG A 134 -2.33 21.11 40.37
C ARG A 134 -2.26 22.25 41.38
N ALA A 135 -1.06 22.58 41.88
CA ALA A 135 -0.85 23.70 42.79
C ALA A 135 -1.11 25.06 42.13
N ALA A 136 -0.84 25.18 40.83
CA ALA A 136 -1.14 26.36 40.02
C ALA A 136 -2.61 26.45 39.55
N GLY A 137 -3.45 25.46 39.86
CA GLY A 137 -4.84 25.41 39.40
C GLY A 137 -5.00 25.03 37.93
N GLU A 138 -3.96 24.43 37.34
CA GLU A 138 -3.94 23.97 35.94
C GLU A 138 -4.27 22.47 35.84
N ASP A 139 -4.60 22.03 34.62
CA ASP A 139 -4.84 20.61 34.32
C ASP A 139 -3.54 19.79 34.46
N PRO A 140 -3.45 18.84 35.41
CA PRO A 140 -2.26 18.01 35.61
C PRO A 140 -1.97 17.07 34.42
N GLN A 141 -2.91 16.88 33.49
CA GLN A 141 -2.71 16.06 32.29
C GLN A 141 -1.95 16.78 31.17
N ARG A 142 -1.70 18.10 31.29
CA ARG A 142 -0.95 18.89 30.29
C ARG A 142 0.55 18.56 30.21
N GLY A 143 1.04 17.61 31.00
CA GLY A 143 2.41 17.10 30.93
C GLY A 143 3.43 18.06 31.54
N TYR A 144 4.66 18.03 31.01
CA TYR A 144 5.78 18.84 31.52
C TYR A 144 5.49 20.34 31.49
N ASP A 145 5.95 21.09 32.49
CA ASP A 145 5.61 22.49 32.77
C ASP A 145 6.78 23.46 32.56
N ASN A 146 7.83 23.04 31.86
CA ASN A 146 9.01 23.85 31.54
C ASN A 146 9.84 24.28 32.77
N ALA A 147 9.61 23.66 33.94
CA ALA A 147 10.21 24.08 35.21
C ALA A 147 11.75 24.07 35.22
N ASP A 148 12.40 23.21 34.43
CA ASP A 148 13.85 23.07 34.48
C ASP A 148 14.60 24.04 33.52
N ARG A 149 13.89 24.89 32.76
CA ARG A 149 14.50 25.84 31.77
C ARG A 149 15.63 26.69 32.35
N ASP A 150 15.47 27.12 33.60
CA ASP A 150 16.38 28.06 34.27
C ASP A 150 17.03 27.42 35.52
N THR A 151 17.16 26.08 35.54
CA THR A 151 17.81 25.37 36.65
C THR A 151 19.30 25.73 36.73
N THR A 152 19.76 26.20 37.88
CA THR A 152 21.16 26.61 38.08
C THR A 152 22.09 25.41 38.20
N GLU A 153 23.39 25.61 37.96
CA GLU A 153 24.39 24.54 38.09
C GLU A 153 24.43 23.94 39.51
N GLU A 154 24.18 24.74 40.56
CA GLU A 154 24.06 24.25 41.93
C GLU A 154 22.87 23.32 42.11
N GLN A 155 21.72 23.66 41.52
CA GLN A 155 20.52 22.82 41.57
C GLN A 155 20.73 21.52 40.78
N LYS A 156 21.32 21.59 39.59
CA LYS A 156 21.69 20.41 38.80
C LYS A 156 22.64 19.50 39.56
N ALA A 157 23.67 20.06 40.20
CA ALA A 157 24.60 19.31 41.04
C ALA A 157 23.89 18.62 42.23
N ALA A 158 22.94 19.31 42.87
CA ALA A 158 22.13 18.73 43.94
C ALA A 158 21.24 17.58 43.45
N PHE A 159 20.60 17.71 42.29
CA PHE A 159 19.80 16.62 41.70
C PHE A 159 20.66 15.39 41.37
N ARG A 160 21.84 15.58 40.78
CA ARG A 160 22.77 14.47 40.51
C ARG A 160 23.29 13.83 41.80
N ALA A 161 23.59 14.62 42.83
CA ALA A 161 23.97 14.10 44.14
C ALA A 161 22.86 13.28 44.82
N ALA A 162 21.60 13.56 44.49
CA ALA A 162 20.44 12.77 44.89
C ALA A 162 20.18 11.55 43.98
N GLY A 163 21.06 11.25 43.04
CA GLY A 163 20.96 10.12 42.11
C GLY A 163 19.93 10.32 40.99
N ARG A 164 19.51 11.55 40.71
CA ARG A 164 18.60 11.85 39.59
C ARG A 164 19.37 11.92 38.28
N GLU A 165 18.82 11.26 37.28
CA GLU A 165 19.31 11.32 35.91
C GLU A 165 18.41 12.25 35.07
N PRO A 166 18.97 13.27 34.39
CA PRO A 166 18.18 14.21 33.60
C PRO A 166 17.80 13.62 32.25
N VAL A 167 16.68 14.04 31.68
CA VAL A 167 16.42 13.88 30.23
C VAL A 167 16.80 15.16 29.49
N TRP A 168 17.02 15.07 28.18
CA TRP A 168 17.34 16.23 27.35
C TRP A 168 16.07 16.76 26.68
N ARG A 169 15.77 18.05 26.87
CA ARG A 169 14.58 18.69 26.27
C ARG A 169 14.95 19.83 25.34
N LEU A 170 14.24 19.93 24.21
CA LEU A 170 14.30 21.13 23.39
C LEU A 170 13.46 22.24 24.02
N ARG A 171 14.03 23.44 24.11
CA ARG A 171 13.34 24.66 24.52
C ARG A 171 12.44 25.16 23.38
N MET A 172 11.12 25.03 23.53
CA MET A 172 10.16 25.56 22.57
C MET A 172 10.19 27.10 22.58
N PRO A 173 10.12 27.77 21.41
CA PRO A 173 9.92 29.21 21.33
C PRO A 173 8.65 29.64 22.06
N ASP A 174 8.66 30.85 22.64
CA ASP A 174 7.46 31.40 23.27
C ASP A 174 6.50 31.96 22.21
N GLY A 175 5.20 31.97 22.51
CA GLY A 175 4.15 32.47 21.62
C GLY A 175 3.37 31.38 20.88
N ASP A 176 2.47 31.80 19.99
CA ASP A 176 1.68 30.87 19.17
C ASP A 176 2.54 30.26 18.06
N HIS A 177 2.33 28.98 17.78
CA HIS A 177 2.98 28.30 16.66
C HIS A 177 1.97 28.09 15.53
N SER A 178 2.30 28.55 14.33
CA SER A 178 1.50 28.26 13.14
C SER A 178 2.36 27.85 11.96
N PHE A 179 1.75 27.08 11.05
CA PHE A 179 2.35 26.73 9.77
C PHE A 179 1.26 26.54 8.71
N HIS A 180 1.66 26.70 7.45
CA HIS A 180 0.81 26.37 6.31
C HIS A 180 1.11 24.94 5.85
N ASP A 181 0.13 24.07 5.99
CA ASP A 181 0.16 22.71 5.48
C ASP A 181 -0.35 22.66 4.04
N LEU A 182 0.37 21.96 3.17
CA LEU A 182 0.05 21.82 1.75
C LEU A 182 -1.31 21.13 1.50
N VAL A 183 -1.84 20.38 2.47
CA VAL A 183 -3.13 19.67 2.36
C VAL A 183 -4.15 20.22 3.35
N ARG A 184 -3.75 20.53 4.58
CA ARG A 184 -4.64 20.97 5.68
C ARG A 184 -4.83 22.49 5.73
N GLY A 185 -4.08 23.27 4.96
CA GLY A 185 -4.10 24.73 5.03
C GLY A 185 -3.45 25.25 6.31
N GLU A 186 -3.94 26.38 6.83
CA GLU A 186 -3.36 27.00 8.02
C GLU A 186 -3.68 26.21 9.31
N VAL A 187 -2.62 25.82 10.03
CA VAL A 187 -2.71 25.09 11.31
C VAL A 187 -2.11 25.96 12.41
N ARG A 188 -2.81 26.11 13.54
CA ARG A 188 -2.37 26.92 14.68
C ARG A 188 -2.41 26.14 15.99
N PHE A 189 -1.35 26.31 16.78
CA PHE A 189 -1.19 25.82 18.14
C PHE A 189 -1.00 27.02 19.06
N PRO A 190 -1.90 27.24 20.04
CA PRO A 190 -1.78 28.36 20.97
C PRO A 190 -0.51 28.31 21.82
N ALA A 191 -0.05 29.47 22.28
CA ALA A 191 1.06 29.59 23.22
C ALA A 191 0.86 28.69 24.44
N GLY A 192 1.91 27.97 24.84
CA GLY A 192 1.87 27.04 25.97
C GLY A 192 1.06 25.75 25.74
N SER A 193 0.56 25.50 24.53
CA SER A 193 -0.07 24.21 24.18
C SER A 193 0.95 23.11 23.87
N VAL A 194 2.18 23.49 23.50
CA VAL A 194 3.28 22.57 23.17
C VAL A 194 4.41 22.78 24.20
N PRO A 195 4.54 21.91 25.21
CA PRO A 195 5.62 22.01 26.20
C PRO A 195 6.96 21.59 25.61
N ASP A 196 8.04 21.96 26.31
CA ASP A 196 9.41 21.53 26.00
C ASP A 196 9.48 19.99 26.04
N TYR A 197 9.88 19.40 24.92
CA TYR A 197 9.74 17.98 24.69
C TYR A 197 11.09 17.27 24.74
N VAL A 198 11.06 16.00 25.15
CA VAL A 198 12.26 15.19 25.27
C VAL A 198 12.80 14.86 23.88
N VAL A 199 14.09 15.11 23.66
CA VAL A 199 14.83 14.79 22.42
C VAL A 199 15.77 13.60 22.62
N ALA A 200 16.26 13.39 23.85
CA ALA A 200 17.07 12.23 24.21
C ALA A 200 16.83 11.80 25.66
N ARG A 201 17.03 10.50 25.93
CA ARG A 201 17.00 9.91 27.27
C ARG A 201 18.22 10.33 28.08
N ALA A 202 18.27 9.96 29.35
CA ALA A 202 19.35 10.34 30.24
C ALA A 202 20.73 9.82 29.84
N ASP A 203 20.78 8.63 29.26
CA ASP A 203 21.98 8.04 28.69
C ASP A 203 22.42 8.69 27.35
N GLY A 204 21.72 9.73 26.89
CA GLY A 204 21.95 10.39 25.61
C GLY A 204 21.33 9.67 24.42
N THR A 205 20.63 8.54 24.64
CA THR A 205 19.95 7.82 23.55
C THR A 205 18.90 8.71 22.89
N PRO A 206 19.02 9.01 21.58
CA PRO A 206 18.12 9.94 20.91
C PRO A 206 16.74 9.33 20.67
N LEU A 207 15.71 10.16 20.63
CA LEU A 207 14.32 9.77 20.37
C LEU A 207 13.88 10.19 18.97
N TYR A 208 12.74 9.65 18.50
CA TYR A 208 12.09 10.05 17.23
C TYR A 208 12.00 11.58 17.06
N THR A 209 11.70 12.28 18.15
CA THR A 209 11.61 13.74 18.23
C THR A 209 12.90 14.48 17.87
N LEU A 210 14.06 13.82 17.95
CA LEU A 210 15.34 14.32 17.48
C LEU A 210 15.73 13.74 16.13
N VAL A 211 15.77 12.41 16.01
CA VAL A 211 16.36 11.73 14.85
C VAL A 211 15.61 12.02 13.55
N ASN A 212 14.28 12.13 13.59
CA ASN A 212 13.47 12.34 12.38
C ASN A 212 13.73 13.73 11.75
N PRO A 213 13.66 14.86 12.49
CA PRO A 213 14.00 16.17 11.93
C PRO A 213 15.49 16.34 11.61
N VAL A 214 16.40 15.74 12.41
CA VAL A 214 17.85 15.79 12.14
C VAL A 214 18.17 15.12 10.81
N ASP A 215 17.61 13.94 10.55
CA ASP A 215 17.81 13.29 9.25
C ASP A 215 17.11 14.02 8.11
N ASP A 216 15.92 14.59 8.33
CA ASP A 216 15.28 15.41 7.31
C ASP A 216 16.14 16.64 6.96
N ALA A 217 16.82 17.26 7.93
CA ALA A 217 17.77 18.35 7.71
C ALA A 217 19.01 17.88 6.94
N LEU A 218 19.67 16.83 7.41
CA LEU A 218 20.93 16.34 6.85
C LEU A 218 20.77 15.70 5.47
N MET A 219 19.61 15.11 5.18
CA MET A 219 19.27 14.58 3.86
C MET A 219 18.70 15.63 2.93
N GLY A 220 18.62 16.90 3.37
CA GLY A 220 18.12 18.02 2.58
C GLY A 220 16.67 17.86 2.14
N ILE A 221 15.81 17.25 2.96
CA ILE A 221 14.39 17.05 2.64
C ILE A 221 13.70 18.41 2.51
N THR A 222 13.00 18.62 1.41
CA THR A 222 12.29 19.88 1.13
C THR A 222 10.79 19.75 1.35
N HIS A 223 10.24 18.55 1.25
CA HIS A 223 8.82 18.27 1.44
C HIS A 223 8.63 17.02 2.30
N VAL A 224 7.89 17.18 3.41
CA VAL A 224 7.49 16.11 4.31
C VAL A 224 6.02 15.80 4.07
N LEU A 225 5.78 14.78 3.24
CA LEU A 225 4.44 14.29 2.93
C LEU A 225 4.17 13.02 3.75
N ARG A 226 3.27 13.11 4.75
CA ARG A 226 3.03 12.03 5.74
C ARG A 226 1.58 11.98 6.23
N GLY A 227 1.22 10.91 6.94
CA GLY A 227 -0.12 10.77 7.52
C GLY A 227 -0.45 11.83 8.58
N GLU A 228 -1.71 12.24 8.67
CA GLU A 228 -2.19 13.25 9.62
C GLU A 228 -2.05 12.86 11.10
N ASP A 229 -1.82 11.59 11.42
CA ASP A 229 -1.47 11.15 12.78
C ASP A 229 -0.21 11.82 13.32
N LEU A 230 0.66 12.31 12.43
CA LEU A 230 1.90 12.99 12.79
C LEU A 230 1.77 14.52 12.79
N LEU A 231 0.60 15.08 12.45
CA LEU A 231 0.39 16.53 12.32
C LEU A 231 0.71 17.28 13.61
N SER A 232 0.29 16.74 14.76
CA SER A 232 0.51 17.33 16.09
C SER A 232 1.99 17.39 16.50
N SER A 233 2.88 16.68 15.81
CA SER A 233 4.33 16.73 16.02
C SER A 233 5.01 17.87 15.27
N THR A 234 4.39 18.40 14.21
CA THR A 234 4.97 19.43 13.34
C THR A 234 5.47 20.69 14.04
N PRO A 235 4.74 21.32 15.01
CA PRO A 235 5.28 22.50 15.70
C PRO A 235 6.59 22.21 16.45
N ARG A 236 6.76 20.98 16.98
CA ARG A 236 8.01 20.54 17.62
C ARG A 236 9.13 20.43 16.61
N GLN A 237 8.85 19.83 15.45
CA GLN A 237 9.83 19.67 14.38
C GLN A 237 10.27 21.02 13.82
N LEU A 238 9.35 21.97 13.64
CA LEU A 238 9.66 23.33 13.20
C LEU A 238 10.59 24.05 14.20
N ALA A 239 10.31 23.95 15.50
CA ALA A 239 11.19 24.51 16.53
C ALA A 239 12.59 23.88 16.50
N LEU A 240 12.69 22.55 16.27
CA LEU A 240 13.99 21.90 16.11
C LEU A 240 14.69 22.35 14.82
N PHE A 241 13.98 22.51 13.70
CA PHE A 241 14.57 23.05 12.47
C PHE A 241 15.11 24.47 12.65
N ASP A 242 14.46 25.32 13.44
CA ASP A 242 14.98 26.65 13.78
C ASP A 242 16.30 26.55 14.55
N ALA A 243 16.38 25.65 15.53
CA ALA A 243 17.63 25.37 16.25
C ALA A 243 18.72 24.78 15.33
N LEU A 244 18.38 23.80 14.49
CA LEU A 244 19.31 23.17 13.54
C LEU A 244 19.84 24.17 12.51
N LYS A 245 19.04 25.15 12.08
CA LYS A 245 19.53 26.25 11.22
C LYS A 245 20.51 27.14 11.95
N ALA A 246 20.26 27.43 13.23
CA ALA A 246 21.10 28.31 14.01
C ALA A 246 22.49 27.71 14.30
N ILE A 247 22.59 26.38 14.48
CA ILE A 247 23.87 25.67 14.60
C ILE A 247 24.47 25.26 13.25
N GLY A 248 23.82 25.59 12.12
CA GLY A 248 24.34 25.35 10.78
C GLY A 248 24.12 23.95 10.21
N THR A 249 23.45 23.05 10.94
CA THR A 249 23.10 21.69 10.48
C THR A 249 22.03 21.68 9.38
N ALA A 250 21.09 22.63 9.43
CA ALA A 250 20.01 22.75 8.45
C ALA A 250 20.13 24.02 7.61
N HIS A 251 19.83 23.92 6.31
CA HIS A 251 19.79 25.07 5.40
C HIS A 251 18.37 25.43 4.94
N VAL A 252 17.45 24.48 5.02
CA VAL A 252 16.06 24.62 4.57
C VAL A 252 15.13 24.07 5.63
N THR A 253 14.00 24.74 5.86
CA THR A 253 12.89 24.18 6.64
C THR A 253 11.89 23.54 5.65
N PRO A 254 11.59 22.23 5.76
CA PRO A 254 10.71 21.54 4.83
C PRO A 254 9.29 22.11 4.83
N LEU A 255 8.63 22.01 3.68
CA LEU A 255 7.18 22.14 3.57
C LEU A 255 6.50 20.87 4.10
N TYR A 256 5.35 21.00 4.73
CA TYR A 256 4.60 19.87 5.29
C TYR A 256 3.28 19.69 4.55
N GLY A 257 2.94 18.44 4.21
CA GLY A 257 1.62 18.06 3.73
C GLY A 257 1.13 16.84 4.50
N HIS A 258 -0.04 16.94 5.15
CA HIS A 258 -0.58 15.86 5.97
C HIS A 258 -1.77 15.16 5.30
N MET A 259 -1.54 13.93 4.82
CA MET A 259 -2.55 13.10 4.15
C MET A 259 -3.61 12.62 5.15
N PRO A 260 -4.90 12.67 4.79
CA PRO A 260 -5.97 12.23 5.69
C PRO A 260 -5.92 10.72 5.98
N TYR A 261 -6.60 10.29 7.03
CA TYR A 261 -6.78 8.87 7.32
C TYR A 261 -7.48 8.13 6.19
N VAL A 262 -7.03 6.90 5.95
CA VAL A 262 -7.80 5.92 5.18
C VAL A 262 -8.79 5.27 6.13
N MET A 263 -10.07 5.38 5.81
CA MET A 263 -11.17 4.83 6.59
C MET A 263 -11.50 3.43 6.11
N GLY A 264 -11.83 2.52 7.03
CA GLY A 264 -12.36 1.19 6.72
C GLY A 264 -13.88 1.21 6.63
N GLU A 265 -14.54 0.13 7.07
CA GLU A 265 -15.99 0.11 7.18
C GLU A 265 -16.51 1.10 8.24
N GLY A 266 -17.49 1.91 7.84
CA GLY A 266 -18.08 2.97 8.66
C GLY A 266 -17.15 4.17 8.86
N ASN A 267 -17.16 4.73 10.06
CA ASN A 267 -16.34 5.91 10.43
C ASN A 267 -15.07 5.54 11.21
N ARG A 268 -14.57 4.30 11.08
CA ARG A 268 -13.36 3.86 11.77
C ARG A 268 -12.16 3.93 10.82
N LYS A 269 -11.00 4.32 11.37
CA LYS A 269 -9.71 4.20 10.66
C LYS A 269 -9.49 2.74 10.29
N LEU A 270 -9.04 2.48 9.07
CA LEU A 270 -8.70 1.14 8.62
C LEU A 270 -7.58 0.59 9.52
N SER A 271 -7.84 -0.55 10.18
CA SER A 271 -6.91 -1.12 11.14
C SER A 271 -5.74 -1.76 10.42
N LYS A 272 -4.53 -1.69 11.00
CA LYS A 272 -3.37 -2.48 10.54
C LYS A 272 -3.60 -3.99 10.65
N ARG A 273 -4.60 -4.41 11.43
CA ARG A 273 -4.98 -5.83 11.60
C ARG A 273 -6.04 -6.29 10.61
N ASP A 274 -6.68 -5.36 9.89
CA ASP A 274 -7.67 -5.72 8.87
C ASP A 274 -6.92 -6.30 7.66
N PRO A 275 -7.31 -7.48 7.13
CA PRO A 275 -6.65 -8.08 5.96
C PRO A 275 -6.64 -7.15 4.75
N GLU A 276 -7.69 -6.34 4.59
CA GLU A 276 -7.81 -5.33 3.53
C GLU A 276 -6.72 -4.25 3.59
N SER A 277 -6.08 -4.07 4.75
CA SER A 277 -4.98 -3.13 4.90
C SER A 277 -3.65 -3.69 4.41
N ASN A 278 -3.51 -5.00 4.23
CA ASN A 278 -2.23 -5.65 3.92
C ASN A 278 -2.03 -5.79 2.40
N LEU A 279 -0.92 -5.26 1.88
CA LEU A 279 -0.54 -5.38 0.48
C LEU A 279 -0.51 -6.83 -0.02
N PHE A 280 0.13 -7.71 0.76
CA PHE A 280 0.43 -9.06 0.32
C PHE A 280 -0.83 -9.90 0.15
N VAL A 281 -1.89 -9.59 0.91
CA VAL A 281 -3.22 -10.20 0.73
C VAL A 281 -3.77 -9.84 -0.65
N HIS A 282 -3.66 -8.57 -1.09
CA HIS A 282 -4.12 -8.17 -2.42
C HIS A 282 -3.26 -8.77 -3.54
N ARG A 283 -1.94 -8.85 -3.34
CA ARG A 283 -1.05 -9.55 -4.26
C ARG A 283 -1.40 -11.03 -4.39
N GLU A 284 -1.61 -11.73 -3.27
CA GLU A 284 -1.99 -13.14 -3.23
C GLU A 284 -3.34 -13.39 -3.92
N ARG A 285 -4.29 -12.47 -3.75
CA ARG A 285 -5.58 -12.49 -4.48
C ARG A 285 -5.42 -12.26 -5.98
N GLY A 286 -4.29 -11.71 -6.43
CA GLY A 286 -3.98 -11.49 -7.85
C GLY A 286 -4.30 -10.09 -8.36
N PHE A 287 -4.23 -9.06 -7.51
CA PHE A 287 -4.19 -7.68 -7.99
C PHE A 287 -2.93 -7.45 -8.84
N LEU A 288 -3.07 -6.64 -9.90
CA LEU A 288 -1.95 -6.09 -10.65
C LEU A 288 -1.34 -4.92 -9.86
N PRO A 289 -0.01 -4.70 -9.93
CA PRO A 289 0.59 -3.53 -9.32
C PRO A 289 0.01 -2.23 -9.87
N GLU A 290 -0.28 -2.15 -11.18
CA GLU A 290 -0.88 -0.96 -11.82
C GLU A 290 -2.30 -0.69 -11.32
N GLY A 291 -3.11 -1.75 -11.20
CA GLY A 291 -4.48 -1.66 -10.68
C GLY A 291 -4.53 -1.19 -9.24
N LEU A 292 -3.65 -1.73 -8.39
CA LEU A 292 -3.60 -1.34 -6.99
C LEU A 292 -3.01 0.07 -6.81
N LEU A 293 -1.96 0.44 -7.55
CA LEU A 293 -1.41 1.80 -7.54
C LEU A 293 -2.45 2.85 -7.93
N ASN A 294 -3.14 2.63 -9.05
CA ASN A 294 -4.20 3.53 -9.50
C ASN A 294 -5.26 3.70 -8.41
N TYR A 295 -5.70 2.61 -7.79
CA TYR A 295 -6.72 2.71 -6.75
C TYR A 295 -6.20 3.42 -5.48
N LEU A 296 -4.97 3.13 -5.04
CA LEU A 296 -4.35 3.82 -3.90
C LEU A 296 -4.20 5.33 -4.17
N ALA A 297 -3.92 5.72 -5.42
CA ALA A 297 -3.84 7.12 -5.80
C ALA A 297 -5.16 7.87 -5.60
N LEU A 298 -6.30 7.19 -5.79
CA LEU A 298 -7.63 7.77 -5.57
C LEU A 298 -7.99 7.99 -4.09
N LEU A 299 -7.16 7.52 -3.15
CA LEU A 299 -7.37 7.68 -1.70
C LEU A 299 -6.87 9.04 -1.19
N GLY A 300 -7.36 10.12 -1.80
CA GLY A 300 -7.04 11.50 -1.42
C GLY A 300 -6.61 12.38 -2.58
N TRP A 301 -6.58 11.86 -3.81
CA TRP A 301 -6.23 12.60 -5.02
C TRP A 301 -7.09 12.11 -6.20
N SER A 302 -7.18 12.89 -7.27
CA SER A 302 -7.85 12.49 -8.51
C SER A 302 -7.13 13.12 -9.70
N ILE A 303 -6.92 12.35 -10.77
CA ILE A 303 -6.36 12.86 -12.02
C ILE A 303 -7.36 13.75 -12.78
N GLY A 304 -8.65 13.66 -12.45
CA GLY A 304 -9.72 14.41 -13.09
C GLY A 304 -11.11 13.94 -12.67
N PRO A 305 -12.14 14.80 -12.79
CA PRO A 305 -13.45 14.61 -12.16
C PRO A 305 -14.22 13.36 -12.60
N HIS A 306 -13.91 12.81 -13.77
CA HIS A 306 -14.59 11.65 -14.35
C HIS A 306 -13.63 10.57 -14.85
N ARG A 307 -12.38 10.60 -14.37
CA ARG A 307 -11.33 9.71 -14.82
C ARG A 307 -10.73 8.97 -13.63
N ASP A 308 -11.16 7.73 -13.45
CA ASP A 308 -10.67 6.87 -12.37
C ASP A 308 -9.62 5.85 -12.85
N VAL A 309 -9.44 5.68 -14.16
CA VAL A 309 -8.46 4.74 -14.74
C VAL A 309 -7.33 5.52 -15.42
N PHE A 310 -6.10 5.28 -14.95
CA PHE A 310 -4.87 5.89 -15.44
C PHE A 310 -3.65 5.02 -15.12
N THR A 311 -2.61 5.16 -15.92
CA THR A 311 -1.33 4.49 -15.74
C THR A 311 -0.45 5.20 -14.71
N PRO A 312 0.58 4.53 -14.14
CA PRO A 312 1.56 5.20 -13.29
C PRO A 312 2.26 6.38 -13.97
N ALA A 313 2.53 6.29 -15.28
CA ALA A 313 3.15 7.38 -16.03
C ALA A 313 2.23 8.62 -16.09
N GLU A 314 0.94 8.43 -16.37
CA GLU A 314 -0.03 9.53 -16.36
C GLU A 314 -0.24 10.13 -14.97
N MET A 315 -0.14 9.32 -13.91
CA MET A 315 -0.11 9.84 -12.55
C MET A 315 1.11 10.73 -12.33
N VAL A 316 2.31 10.29 -12.72
CA VAL A 316 3.54 11.08 -12.60
C VAL A 316 3.41 12.40 -13.36
N GLU A 317 2.83 12.40 -14.56
CA GLU A 317 2.64 13.63 -15.34
C GLU A 317 1.66 14.61 -14.70
N ALA A 318 0.67 14.13 -13.95
CA ALA A 318 -0.43 14.94 -13.44
C ALA A 318 -0.38 15.23 -11.92
N PHE A 319 0.42 14.49 -11.15
CA PHE A 319 0.36 14.55 -9.69
C PHE A 319 1.00 15.83 -9.13
N ASP A 320 0.18 16.66 -8.48
CA ASP A 320 0.63 17.75 -7.61
C ASP A 320 0.06 17.56 -6.20
N ILE A 321 0.88 17.86 -5.18
CA ILE A 321 0.47 17.82 -3.77
C ILE A 321 -0.66 18.83 -3.48
N ALA A 322 -0.73 19.93 -4.22
CA ALA A 322 -1.77 20.95 -4.07
C ALA A 322 -3.18 20.42 -4.38
N ASP A 323 -3.28 19.35 -5.19
CA ASP A 323 -4.55 18.73 -5.57
C ASP A 323 -4.98 17.61 -4.61
N VAL A 324 -4.18 17.31 -3.57
CA VAL A 324 -4.53 16.33 -2.55
C VAL A 324 -5.59 16.91 -1.62
N VAL A 325 -6.73 16.21 -1.51
CA VAL A 325 -7.86 16.68 -0.71
C VAL A 325 -7.73 16.31 0.77
N ALA A 326 -8.21 17.20 1.63
CA ALA A 326 -8.13 17.01 3.07
C ALA A 326 -9.16 16.00 3.63
N SER A 327 -10.21 15.66 2.89
CA SER A 327 -11.27 14.77 3.34
C SER A 327 -10.78 13.31 3.46
N PRO A 328 -11.12 12.58 4.53
CA PRO A 328 -10.84 11.14 4.64
C PRO A 328 -11.42 10.34 3.48
N SER A 329 -10.65 9.37 2.99
CA SER A 329 -11.07 8.47 1.92
C SER A 329 -11.37 7.09 2.49
N ARG A 330 -12.50 6.51 2.10
CA ARG A 330 -12.86 5.14 2.47
C ARG A 330 -12.18 4.15 1.52
N PHE A 331 -11.64 3.09 2.09
CA PHE A 331 -11.21 1.93 1.32
C PHE A 331 -12.44 1.15 0.84
N ASP A 332 -12.71 1.15 -0.46
CA ASP A 332 -13.75 0.41 -1.15
C ASP A 332 -13.13 -0.69 -2.03
N LEU A 333 -13.18 -1.94 -1.54
CA LEU A 333 -12.58 -3.07 -2.23
C LEU A 333 -13.21 -3.33 -3.62
N LYS A 334 -14.52 -3.11 -3.78
CA LYS A 334 -15.19 -3.30 -5.07
C LYS A 334 -14.71 -2.29 -6.10
N LYS A 335 -14.46 -1.04 -5.69
CA LYS A 335 -13.85 -0.04 -6.56
C LYS A 335 -12.42 -0.43 -6.96
N ALA A 336 -11.63 -0.94 -6.00
CA ALA A 336 -10.28 -1.43 -6.28
C ALA A 336 -10.29 -2.57 -7.32
N GLU A 337 -11.17 -3.55 -7.15
CA GLU A 337 -11.38 -4.66 -8.09
C GLU A 337 -11.81 -4.17 -9.48
N ALA A 338 -12.75 -3.23 -9.55
CA ALA A 338 -13.21 -2.66 -10.82
C ALA A 338 -12.08 -1.93 -11.58
N ILE A 339 -11.24 -1.18 -10.87
CA ILE A 339 -10.05 -0.53 -11.44
C ILE A 339 -9.04 -1.60 -11.87
N ASN A 340 -8.80 -2.63 -11.06
CA ASN A 340 -7.90 -3.72 -11.43
C ASN A 340 -8.35 -4.44 -12.70
N ALA A 341 -9.65 -4.72 -12.84
CA ALA A 341 -10.22 -5.29 -14.06
C ALA A 341 -10.02 -4.37 -15.28
N ALA A 342 -10.10 -3.05 -15.11
CA ALA A 342 -9.78 -2.11 -16.18
C ALA A 342 -8.31 -2.20 -16.58
N HIS A 343 -7.39 -2.30 -15.61
CA HIS A 343 -5.95 -2.49 -15.88
C HIS A 343 -5.64 -3.83 -16.54
N MET A 344 -6.34 -4.91 -16.17
CA MET A 344 -6.24 -6.21 -16.85
C MET A 344 -6.56 -6.09 -18.35
N ARG A 345 -7.53 -5.26 -18.72
CA ARG A 345 -7.91 -5.00 -20.12
C ARG A 345 -6.94 -4.07 -20.87
N LEU A 346 -6.14 -3.30 -20.15
CA LEU A 346 -5.11 -2.42 -20.74
C LEU A 346 -3.83 -3.18 -21.10
N LEU A 347 -3.60 -4.36 -20.52
CA LEU A 347 -2.47 -5.21 -20.89
C LEU A 347 -2.59 -5.66 -22.34
N THR A 348 -1.45 -5.75 -23.04
CA THR A 348 -1.42 -6.46 -24.33
C THR A 348 -1.74 -7.94 -24.10
N PRO A 349 -2.28 -8.65 -25.11
CA PRO A 349 -2.57 -10.08 -24.98
C PRO A 349 -1.37 -10.90 -24.50
N GLU A 350 -0.16 -10.56 -24.94
CA GLU A 350 1.09 -11.22 -24.55
C GLU A 350 1.43 -10.95 -23.09
N ALA A 351 1.37 -9.69 -22.65
CA ALA A 351 1.64 -9.32 -21.26
C ALA A 351 0.62 -9.94 -20.31
N PHE A 352 -0.65 -10.00 -20.71
CA PHE A 352 -1.69 -10.69 -19.95
C PHE A 352 -1.42 -12.19 -19.84
N ARG A 353 -1.14 -12.86 -20.98
CA ARG A 353 -0.78 -14.28 -21.03
C ARG A 353 0.40 -14.59 -20.11
N ASP A 354 1.46 -13.79 -20.14
CA ASP A 354 2.67 -14.05 -19.36
C ASP A 354 2.41 -13.91 -17.85
N ARG A 355 1.55 -12.96 -17.44
CA ARG A 355 1.12 -12.84 -16.04
C ARG A 355 0.22 -13.99 -15.60
N VAL A 356 -0.67 -14.45 -16.48
CA VAL A 356 -1.49 -15.64 -16.23
C VAL A 356 -0.63 -16.89 -16.13
N LEU A 357 0.38 -17.04 -16.98
CA LEU A 357 1.34 -18.14 -16.92
C LEU A 357 2.02 -18.19 -15.56
N ALA A 358 2.65 -17.09 -15.16
CA ALA A 358 3.31 -16.99 -13.85
C ALA A 358 2.34 -17.35 -12.71
N ARG A 359 1.09 -16.87 -12.80
CA ARG A 359 0.09 -17.18 -11.78
C ARG A 359 -0.30 -18.67 -11.74
N LEU A 360 -0.50 -19.29 -12.91
CA LEU A 360 -0.82 -20.73 -12.99
C LEU A 360 0.35 -21.59 -12.50
N GLN A 361 1.59 -21.11 -12.63
CA GLN A 361 2.76 -21.76 -12.04
C GLN A 361 2.79 -21.64 -10.52
N ASP A 362 2.52 -20.45 -9.99
CA ASP A 362 2.41 -20.21 -8.54
C ASP A 362 1.31 -21.07 -7.90
N ASP A 363 0.17 -21.21 -8.59
CA ASP A 363 -0.97 -22.03 -8.14
C ASP A 363 -0.74 -23.55 -8.36
N GLY A 364 0.39 -23.96 -8.96
CA GLY A 364 0.74 -25.36 -9.21
C GLY A 364 -0.05 -26.04 -10.34
N VAL A 365 -0.76 -25.27 -11.16
CA VAL A 365 -1.54 -25.76 -12.32
C VAL A 365 -0.62 -26.08 -13.50
N LEU A 366 0.43 -25.27 -13.69
CA LEU A 366 1.44 -25.47 -14.72
C LEU A 366 2.83 -25.65 -14.07
N PRO A 367 3.73 -26.45 -14.66
CA PRO A 367 5.09 -26.56 -14.16
C PRO A 367 5.90 -25.29 -14.47
N ALA A 368 7.05 -25.13 -13.79
CA ALA A 368 7.98 -24.03 -14.05
C ALA A 368 8.44 -23.94 -15.52
N GLU A 369 8.52 -25.09 -16.20
CA GLU A 369 8.78 -25.19 -17.63
C GLU A 369 7.61 -25.93 -18.31
N PRO A 370 6.60 -25.20 -18.81
CA PRO A 370 5.48 -25.81 -19.52
C PRO A 370 5.91 -26.39 -20.87
N THR A 371 5.23 -27.46 -21.29
CA THR A 371 5.41 -28.05 -22.62
C THR A 371 4.97 -27.07 -23.73
N GLU A 372 5.46 -27.25 -24.95
CA GLU A 372 5.04 -26.45 -26.12
C GLU A 372 3.52 -26.46 -26.31
N ARG A 373 2.88 -27.61 -26.07
CA ARG A 373 1.42 -27.75 -26.14
C ARG A 373 0.73 -26.89 -25.07
N GLN A 374 1.19 -26.92 -23.82
CA GLN A 374 0.62 -26.10 -22.74
C GLN A 374 0.76 -24.61 -23.04
N VAL A 375 1.93 -24.17 -23.55
CA VAL A 375 2.16 -22.79 -23.96
C VAL A 375 1.21 -22.37 -25.09
N ALA A 376 1.04 -23.22 -26.11
CA ALA A 376 0.14 -22.94 -27.23
C ALA A 376 -1.32 -22.86 -26.79
N VAL A 377 -1.77 -23.77 -25.92
CA VAL A 377 -3.12 -23.75 -25.34
C VAL A 377 -3.33 -22.48 -24.53
N LEU A 378 -2.39 -22.12 -23.66
CA LEU A 378 -2.49 -20.90 -22.85
C LEU A 378 -2.53 -19.64 -23.72
N ALA A 379 -1.71 -19.57 -24.76
CA ALA A 379 -1.68 -18.44 -25.69
C ALA A 379 -3.03 -18.24 -26.40
N ALA A 380 -3.71 -19.33 -26.77
CA ALA A 380 -5.03 -19.27 -27.38
C ALA A 380 -6.16 -19.04 -26.36
N ALA A 381 -6.02 -19.54 -25.13
CA ALA A 381 -7.03 -19.44 -24.09
C ALA A 381 -7.04 -18.08 -23.36
N ALA A 382 -5.87 -17.46 -23.16
CA ALA A 382 -5.73 -16.24 -22.37
C ALA A 382 -6.61 -15.06 -22.88
N PRO A 383 -6.68 -14.77 -24.19
CA PRO A 383 -7.56 -13.72 -24.70
C PRO A 383 -9.05 -13.95 -24.38
N LEU A 384 -9.49 -15.21 -24.26
CA LEU A 384 -10.88 -15.57 -23.99
C LEU A 384 -11.34 -15.21 -22.58
N VAL A 385 -10.41 -14.94 -21.67
CA VAL A 385 -10.67 -14.65 -20.25
C VAL A 385 -10.27 -13.25 -19.82
N GLN A 386 -9.46 -12.54 -20.62
CA GLN A 386 -8.92 -11.22 -20.25
C GLN A 386 -10.01 -10.20 -19.90
N GLU A 387 -11.09 -10.11 -20.69
CA GLU A 387 -12.18 -9.16 -20.41
C GLU A 387 -13.07 -9.56 -19.22
N ARG A 388 -12.98 -10.83 -18.81
CA ARG A 388 -13.86 -11.47 -17.82
C ARG A 388 -13.21 -11.54 -16.43
N MET A 389 -11.89 -11.59 -16.38
CA MET A 389 -11.13 -11.66 -15.13
C MET A 389 -11.04 -10.30 -14.45
N VAL A 390 -11.27 -10.31 -13.15
CA VAL A 390 -11.08 -9.15 -12.27
C VAL A 390 -9.72 -9.23 -11.60
N LEU A 391 -9.29 -10.43 -11.21
CA LEU A 391 -8.04 -10.70 -10.52
C LEU A 391 -7.29 -11.85 -11.17
N LEU A 392 -5.96 -11.84 -11.13
CA LEU A 392 -5.15 -12.96 -11.62
C LEU A 392 -5.42 -14.25 -10.85
N GLY A 393 -5.79 -14.19 -9.57
CA GLY A 393 -6.13 -15.37 -8.76
C GLY A 393 -7.35 -16.15 -9.29
N GLU A 394 -8.12 -15.58 -10.22
CA GLU A 394 -9.21 -16.27 -10.91
C GLU A 394 -8.71 -17.17 -12.05
N ALA A 395 -7.42 -17.08 -12.44
CA ALA A 395 -6.83 -17.77 -13.59
C ALA A 395 -6.99 -19.29 -13.50
N ALA A 396 -6.61 -19.90 -12.38
CA ALA A 396 -6.73 -21.34 -12.17
C ALA A 396 -8.20 -21.80 -12.31
N GLY A 397 -9.13 -20.98 -11.81
CA GLY A 397 -10.54 -21.27 -11.92
C GLY A 397 -11.13 -21.12 -13.33
N MET A 398 -10.58 -20.21 -14.13
CA MET A 398 -11.05 -19.95 -15.49
C MET A 398 -10.39 -20.84 -16.54
N LEU A 399 -9.14 -21.26 -16.33
CA LEU A 399 -8.33 -21.94 -17.34
C LEU A 399 -7.76 -23.28 -16.87
N GLY A 400 -7.74 -23.57 -15.57
CA GLY A 400 -7.06 -24.76 -15.03
C GLY A 400 -7.59 -26.08 -15.59
N PHE A 401 -8.87 -26.15 -15.97
CA PHE A 401 -9.45 -27.35 -16.58
C PHE A 401 -8.76 -27.77 -17.90
N LEU A 402 -8.05 -26.86 -18.58
CA LEU A 402 -7.31 -27.15 -19.81
C LEU A 402 -5.98 -27.88 -19.56
N PHE A 403 -5.52 -27.94 -18.30
CA PHE A 403 -4.18 -28.43 -17.95
C PHE A 403 -4.19 -29.58 -16.94
N VAL A 404 -5.37 -30.10 -16.58
CA VAL A 404 -5.54 -31.27 -15.72
C VAL A 404 -6.00 -32.47 -16.54
N ASP A 405 -5.60 -33.66 -16.10
CA ASP A 405 -6.07 -34.92 -16.66
C ASP A 405 -7.59 -35.06 -16.48
N ASP A 406 -8.23 -35.81 -17.39
CA ASP A 406 -9.70 -35.90 -17.46
C ASP A 406 -10.33 -36.56 -16.23
N ASP A 407 -9.63 -37.53 -15.63
CA ASP A 407 -10.03 -38.20 -14.39
C ASP A 407 -9.70 -37.39 -13.13
N ALA A 408 -8.81 -36.40 -13.25
CA ALA A 408 -8.48 -35.44 -12.19
C ALA A 408 -9.42 -34.22 -12.17
N LEU A 409 -10.27 -34.04 -13.18
CA LEU A 409 -11.21 -32.92 -13.21
C LEU A 409 -12.27 -33.05 -12.11
N VAL A 410 -12.30 -32.06 -11.21
CA VAL A 410 -13.30 -31.96 -10.15
C VAL A 410 -14.48 -31.10 -10.62
N VAL A 411 -15.69 -31.66 -10.54
CA VAL A 411 -16.94 -30.91 -10.74
C VAL A 411 -17.37 -30.27 -9.42
N GLU A 412 -17.45 -28.94 -9.39
CA GLU A 412 -17.86 -28.19 -8.19
C GLU A 412 -19.30 -28.53 -7.78
N GLU A 413 -19.56 -28.57 -6.48
CA GLU A 413 -20.87 -28.96 -5.93
C GLU A 413 -21.99 -28.04 -6.43
N ASP A 414 -21.71 -26.73 -6.49
CA ASP A 414 -22.69 -25.76 -6.96
C ASP A 414 -22.89 -25.86 -8.49
N ALA A 415 -21.85 -26.19 -9.26
CA ALA A 415 -21.95 -26.46 -10.69
C ALA A 415 -22.83 -27.69 -10.93
N ARG A 416 -22.59 -28.79 -10.20
CA ARG A 416 -23.42 -30.00 -10.23
C ARG A 416 -24.85 -29.71 -9.79
N GLY A 417 -25.04 -28.96 -8.70
CA GLY A 417 -26.36 -28.58 -8.17
C GLY A 417 -27.16 -27.67 -9.10
N SER A 418 -26.51 -27.06 -10.11
CA SER A 418 -27.19 -26.26 -11.12
C SER A 418 -27.75 -27.06 -12.31
N LEU A 419 -27.44 -28.36 -12.38
CA LEU A 419 -27.92 -29.27 -13.41
C LEU A 419 -29.41 -29.59 -13.21
N ARG A 420 -30.13 -29.72 -14.33
CA ARG A 420 -31.55 -30.06 -14.35
C ARG A 420 -31.75 -31.56 -14.54
N PRO A 421 -32.97 -32.09 -14.28
CA PRO A 421 -33.27 -33.50 -14.53
C PRO A 421 -32.96 -33.95 -15.96
N GLU A 422 -33.14 -33.07 -16.95
CA GLU A 422 -32.88 -33.35 -18.36
C GLU A 422 -31.39 -33.35 -18.73
N ALA A 423 -30.47 -33.08 -17.79
CA ALA A 423 -29.04 -32.98 -18.07
C ALA A 423 -28.44 -34.28 -18.62
N ALA A 424 -28.94 -35.43 -18.16
CA ALA A 424 -28.56 -36.74 -18.67
C ALA A 424 -28.87 -36.87 -20.18
N ASP A 425 -30.10 -36.56 -20.59
CA ASP A 425 -30.54 -36.62 -21.99
C ASP A 425 -29.76 -35.64 -22.88
N VAL A 426 -29.47 -34.44 -22.35
CA VAL A 426 -28.66 -33.43 -23.03
C VAL A 426 -27.24 -33.95 -23.26
N LEU A 427 -26.60 -34.56 -22.27
CA LEU A 427 -25.24 -35.10 -22.42
C LEU A 427 -25.22 -36.27 -23.40
N ASP A 428 -26.21 -37.18 -23.35
CA ASP A 428 -26.32 -38.30 -24.28
C ASP A 428 -26.48 -37.83 -25.74
N ALA A 429 -27.30 -36.80 -25.98
CA ALA A 429 -27.45 -36.21 -27.30
C ALA A 429 -26.21 -35.43 -27.76
N SER A 430 -25.50 -34.78 -26.82
CA SER A 430 -24.26 -34.07 -27.11
C SER A 430 -23.16 -35.02 -27.54
N VAL A 431 -22.95 -36.12 -26.81
CA VAL A 431 -21.95 -37.14 -27.16
C VAL A 431 -22.20 -37.67 -28.56
N ARG A 432 -23.44 -38.07 -28.88
CA ARG A 432 -23.79 -38.55 -30.23
C ARG A 432 -23.53 -37.52 -31.33
N ALA A 433 -23.86 -36.25 -31.10
CA ALA A 433 -23.63 -35.19 -32.08
C ALA A 433 -22.14 -34.93 -32.32
N LEU A 434 -21.33 -34.98 -31.25
CA LEU A 434 -19.90 -34.71 -31.30
C LEU A 434 -19.10 -35.91 -31.84
N GLU A 435 -19.53 -37.14 -31.59
CA GLU A 435 -18.94 -38.35 -32.18
C GLU A 435 -19.13 -38.41 -33.70
N ALA A 436 -20.20 -37.80 -34.22
CA ALA A 436 -20.47 -37.73 -35.66
C ALA A 436 -19.61 -36.68 -36.40
N LEU A 437 -18.87 -35.82 -35.68
CA LEU A 437 -17.95 -34.88 -36.28
C LEU A 437 -16.64 -35.58 -36.69
N GLU A 438 -16.16 -35.27 -37.88
CA GLU A 438 -14.81 -35.63 -38.33
C GLU A 438 -13.75 -34.84 -37.55
N ASP A 439 -12.55 -35.40 -37.42
CA ASP A 439 -11.47 -34.80 -36.61
C ASP A 439 -11.03 -33.42 -37.12
N ASP A 440 -11.01 -33.21 -38.44
CA ASP A 440 -10.68 -31.94 -39.07
C ASP A 440 -11.76 -30.87 -38.89
N ALA A 441 -12.96 -31.27 -38.46
CA ALA A 441 -14.07 -30.39 -38.13
C ALA A 441 -14.14 -30.01 -36.64
N TRP A 442 -13.19 -30.44 -35.79
CA TRP A 442 -13.17 -30.10 -34.35
C TRP A 442 -12.76 -28.64 -34.08
N ALA A 443 -13.62 -27.71 -34.47
CA ALA A 443 -13.46 -26.27 -34.28
C ALA A 443 -14.74 -25.66 -33.68
N ALA A 444 -14.61 -24.55 -32.95
CA ALA A 444 -15.68 -23.94 -32.16
C ALA A 444 -16.97 -23.70 -32.97
N ALA A 445 -16.86 -23.21 -34.21
CA ALA A 445 -18.01 -22.96 -35.07
C ALA A 445 -18.77 -24.25 -35.44
N SER A 446 -18.04 -25.33 -35.75
CA SER A 446 -18.63 -26.64 -36.08
C SER A 446 -19.24 -27.30 -34.84
N LEU A 447 -18.56 -27.21 -33.70
CA LEU A 447 -19.05 -27.68 -32.40
C LEU A 447 -20.36 -26.98 -32.03
N GLU A 448 -20.40 -25.65 -32.17
CA GLU A 448 -21.60 -24.86 -31.92
C GLU A 448 -22.76 -25.27 -32.84
N ALA A 449 -22.50 -25.43 -34.14
CA ALA A 449 -23.53 -25.79 -35.11
C ALA A 449 -24.13 -27.17 -34.81
N ALA A 450 -23.28 -28.18 -34.62
CA ALA A 450 -23.72 -29.55 -34.33
C ALA A 450 -24.51 -29.64 -33.02
N LEU A 451 -24.06 -28.96 -31.97
CA LEU A 451 -24.73 -28.96 -30.67
C LEU A 451 -26.05 -28.17 -30.69
N ARG A 452 -26.13 -27.09 -31.47
CA ARG A 452 -27.40 -26.35 -31.66
C ARG A 452 -28.43 -27.19 -32.39
N GLU A 453 -28.05 -27.83 -33.49
CA GLU A 453 -28.94 -28.71 -34.25
C GLU A 453 -29.46 -29.85 -33.38
N ALA A 454 -28.56 -30.55 -32.65
CA ALA A 454 -28.95 -31.68 -31.83
C ALA A 454 -29.81 -31.29 -30.61
N LEU A 455 -29.41 -30.26 -29.87
CA LEU A 455 -29.98 -29.95 -28.56
C LEU A 455 -31.14 -28.94 -28.63
N VAL A 456 -31.01 -27.93 -29.49
CA VAL A 456 -32.01 -26.86 -29.58
C VAL A 456 -33.09 -27.24 -30.59
N ASP A 457 -32.70 -27.61 -31.81
CA ASP A 457 -33.66 -27.93 -32.87
C ASP A 457 -34.22 -29.35 -32.72
N GLY A 458 -33.35 -30.31 -32.39
CA GLY A 458 -33.72 -31.71 -32.19
C GLY A 458 -34.53 -31.96 -30.91
N LEU A 459 -33.99 -31.58 -29.75
CA LEU A 459 -34.63 -31.82 -28.44
C LEU A 459 -35.55 -30.68 -27.97
N GLY A 460 -35.56 -29.53 -28.64
CA GLY A 460 -36.35 -28.37 -28.22
C GLY A 460 -35.85 -27.69 -26.93
N VAL A 461 -34.62 -27.98 -26.51
CA VAL A 461 -34.06 -27.44 -25.25
C VAL A 461 -33.61 -26.01 -25.45
N LYS A 462 -34.01 -25.10 -24.55
CA LYS A 462 -33.58 -23.71 -24.61
C LYS A 462 -32.04 -23.61 -24.49
N PRO A 463 -31.35 -22.74 -25.24
CA PRO A 463 -29.87 -22.67 -25.27
C PRO A 463 -29.20 -22.63 -23.90
N LYS A 464 -29.76 -21.88 -22.94
CA LYS A 464 -29.24 -21.81 -21.57
C LYS A 464 -29.16 -23.18 -20.89
N PHE A 465 -30.13 -24.05 -21.13
CA PHE A 465 -30.21 -25.38 -20.52
C PHE A 465 -29.54 -26.44 -21.39
N ALA A 466 -29.45 -26.22 -22.70
CA ALA A 466 -28.72 -27.08 -23.61
C ALA A 466 -27.22 -27.07 -23.29
N PHE A 467 -26.62 -25.89 -23.06
CA PHE A 467 -25.17 -25.79 -22.93
C PHE A 467 -24.65 -25.84 -21.48
N ALA A 468 -25.52 -25.70 -20.48
CA ALA A 468 -25.10 -25.76 -19.08
C ALA A 468 -24.50 -27.13 -18.69
N PRO A 469 -25.09 -28.29 -19.04
CA PRO A 469 -24.50 -29.60 -18.73
C PRO A 469 -23.13 -29.81 -19.39
N LEU A 470 -22.95 -29.38 -20.64
CA LEU A 470 -21.66 -29.49 -21.33
C LEU A 470 -20.59 -28.63 -20.66
N ARG A 471 -20.93 -27.40 -20.25
CA ARG A 471 -20.00 -26.55 -19.51
C ARG A 471 -19.55 -27.21 -18.21
N VAL A 472 -20.51 -27.70 -17.43
CA VAL A 472 -20.21 -28.36 -16.16
C VAL A 472 -19.34 -29.61 -16.39
N ALA A 473 -19.60 -30.39 -17.44
CA ALA A 473 -18.78 -31.55 -17.77
C ALA A 473 -17.35 -31.17 -18.17
N VAL A 474 -17.20 -30.22 -19.10
CA VAL A 474 -15.91 -29.87 -19.70
C VAL A 474 -15.02 -29.13 -18.72
N THR A 475 -15.59 -28.20 -17.94
CA THR A 475 -14.82 -27.27 -17.11
C THR A 475 -14.96 -27.52 -15.61
N GLY A 476 -15.84 -28.43 -15.20
CA GLY A 476 -16.16 -28.67 -13.78
C GLY A 476 -16.95 -27.54 -13.11
N ARG A 477 -17.31 -26.47 -13.84
CA ARG A 477 -17.78 -25.19 -13.26
C ARG A 477 -19.01 -24.63 -13.94
N ARG A 478 -19.73 -23.75 -13.25
CA ARG A 478 -20.91 -23.03 -13.81
C ARG A 478 -20.52 -21.87 -14.72
N VAL A 479 -19.42 -21.20 -14.40
CA VAL A 479 -18.85 -20.09 -15.15
C VAL A 479 -17.54 -20.54 -15.76
N SER A 480 -17.41 -20.33 -17.06
CA SER A 480 -16.25 -20.73 -17.86
C SER A 480 -15.97 -19.67 -18.93
N PRO A 481 -14.83 -19.74 -19.63
CA PRO A 481 -14.65 -19.09 -20.93
C PRO A 481 -15.74 -19.55 -21.94
N PRO A 482 -15.79 -18.95 -23.14
CA PRO A 482 -16.63 -19.44 -24.24
C PRO A 482 -16.52 -20.97 -24.41
N LEU A 483 -17.67 -21.65 -24.38
CA LEU A 483 -17.72 -23.12 -24.22
C LEU A 483 -17.13 -23.85 -25.42
N PHE A 484 -17.43 -23.41 -26.64
CA PHE A 484 -17.05 -24.14 -27.85
C PHE A 484 -15.55 -24.01 -28.11
N GLU A 485 -15.00 -22.82 -27.89
CA GLU A 485 -13.57 -22.54 -27.90
C GLU A 485 -12.84 -23.32 -26.80
N SER A 486 -13.47 -23.45 -25.61
CA SER A 486 -12.92 -24.29 -24.54
C SER A 486 -12.83 -25.76 -24.95
N MET A 487 -13.86 -26.28 -25.65
CA MET A 487 -13.88 -27.66 -26.16
C MET A 487 -12.90 -27.87 -27.32
N GLU A 488 -12.74 -26.88 -28.20
CA GLU A 488 -11.73 -26.88 -29.26
C GLU A 488 -10.32 -26.97 -28.67
N LEU A 489 -10.02 -26.13 -27.68
CA LEU A 489 -8.71 -26.09 -27.04
C LEU A 489 -8.40 -27.35 -26.23
N LEU A 490 -9.40 -27.90 -25.53
CA LEU A 490 -9.28 -29.14 -24.77
C LEU A 490 -9.04 -30.35 -25.70
N GLY A 491 -9.68 -30.35 -26.87
CA GLY A 491 -9.60 -31.43 -27.85
C GLY A 491 -10.70 -32.48 -27.71
N ARG A 492 -10.90 -33.26 -28.78
CA ARG A 492 -12.00 -34.21 -28.96
C ARG A 492 -12.07 -35.26 -27.87
N ASP A 493 -10.99 -36.02 -27.69
CA ASP A 493 -10.96 -37.17 -26.79
C ASP A 493 -11.28 -36.76 -25.35
N SER A 494 -10.63 -35.71 -24.85
CA SER A 494 -10.85 -35.19 -23.50
C SER A 494 -12.25 -34.60 -23.30
N ALA A 495 -12.78 -33.87 -24.29
CA ALA A 495 -14.15 -33.35 -24.21
C ALA A 495 -15.18 -34.49 -24.11
N LEU A 496 -15.06 -35.51 -24.96
CA LEU A 496 -15.96 -36.67 -24.95
C LEU A 496 -15.83 -37.49 -23.65
N ALA A 497 -14.60 -37.73 -23.18
CA ALA A 497 -14.34 -38.45 -21.93
C ALA A 497 -15.00 -37.75 -20.73
N ARG A 498 -14.88 -36.42 -20.63
CA ARG A 498 -15.49 -35.62 -19.56
C ARG A 498 -17.02 -35.60 -19.64
N LEU A 499 -17.59 -35.47 -20.83
CA LEU A 499 -19.04 -35.55 -21.04
C LEU A 499 -19.59 -36.91 -20.58
N ALA A 500 -18.94 -37.99 -20.99
CA ALA A 500 -19.31 -39.35 -20.59
C ALA A 500 -19.16 -39.58 -19.08
N SER A 501 -18.08 -39.06 -18.47
CA SER A 501 -17.84 -39.13 -17.02
C SER A 501 -18.95 -38.44 -16.22
N LEU A 502 -19.29 -37.19 -16.57
CA LEU A 502 -20.39 -36.49 -15.92
C LEU A 502 -21.70 -37.25 -16.14
N ARG A 503 -21.98 -37.71 -17.36
CA ARG A 503 -23.19 -38.46 -17.68
C ARG A 503 -23.35 -39.71 -16.83
N ALA A 504 -22.29 -40.51 -16.69
CA ALA A 504 -22.29 -41.72 -15.87
C ALA A 504 -22.58 -41.42 -14.39
N SER A 505 -22.20 -40.23 -13.92
CA SER A 505 -22.45 -39.81 -12.55
C SER A 505 -23.89 -39.33 -12.28
N LEU A 506 -24.74 -39.15 -13.31
CA LEU A 506 -26.07 -38.53 -13.18
C LEU A 506 -27.24 -39.51 -13.05
N GLY A 507 -27.00 -40.82 -13.02
CA GLY A 507 -28.04 -41.85 -12.91
C GLY A 507 -28.61 -42.30 -14.24
#